data_AF-A0A4Y2I438-F1
#
_entry.id   AF-A0A4Y2I438-F1
#
_cell.length_a   1.000
_cell.length_b   1.000
_cell.length_c   1.000
_cell.angle_alpha   90.00
_cell.angle_beta   90.00
_cell.angle_gamma   90.00
#
_symmetry.space_group_name_H-M   'P 1'
#
loop_
_entity.id
_entity.type
_entity.pdbx_description
1 polymer ?
#
loop_
_entity_poly.entity_id
_entity_poly.type
_entity_poly.pdbx_seq_one_letter_code
_entity_poly.pdbx_strand_id
1 'polypeptide(L)'
;MVAKILEMWTRTYKKSINIVNHYNALIYAIISILGVLFSIEVTSVYFAVRNYWRGFFAACCGAMVWRLLGVWFKNEETLTAIFRTNFHIDFPFDPQELIVFAGIGAVCGLAGAFFVWFHRQIVHFNRKHKRMNAFLQQNRFIYPAVITLIISTVTFPLGLGQFMAAE
;
A
#
# COMPACT_ATOMS: atom_id res chain seq x y z
N MET A 1 -21.24 31.63 -33.86
CA MET A 1 -19.91 31.86 -33.24
C MET A 1 -19.77 31.14 -31.91
N VAL A 2 -20.71 31.33 -30.98
CA VAL A 2 -20.74 30.67 -29.66
C VAL A 2 -20.73 29.14 -29.73
N ALA A 3 -21.51 28.51 -30.63
CA ALA A 3 -21.54 27.05 -30.78
C ALA A 3 -20.19 26.43 -31.20
N LYS A 4 -19.41 27.13 -32.05
CA LYS A 4 -18.05 26.69 -32.44
C LYS A 4 -17.07 26.79 -31.29
N ILE A 5 -17.20 27.83 -30.46
CA ILE A 5 -16.37 28.01 -29.26
C ILE A 5 -16.73 26.93 -28.23
N LEU A 6 -18.02 26.64 -28.04
CA LEU A 6 -18.49 25.60 -27.14
C LEU A 6 -17.99 24.21 -27.58
N GLU A 7 -18.07 23.89 -28.87
CA GLU A 7 -17.53 22.64 -29.43
C GLU A 7 -16.00 22.55 -29.29
N MET A 8 -15.29 23.66 -29.50
CA MET A 8 -13.83 23.70 -29.33
C MET A 8 -13.44 23.50 -27.85
N TRP A 9 -14.24 24.07 -26.93
CA TRP A 9 -14.13 23.83 -25.50
C TRP A 9 -14.45 22.39 -25.12
N THR A 10 -15.53 21.80 -25.66
CA THR A 10 -15.87 20.40 -25.38
C THR A 10 -14.83 19.44 -25.93
N ARG A 11 -14.29 19.69 -27.12
CA ARG A 11 -13.20 18.88 -27.69
C ARG A 11 -11.91 19.00 -26.88
N THR A 12 -11.55 20.20 -26.42
CA THR A 12 -10.37 20.43 -25.57
C THR A 12 -10.55 19.79 -24.20
N TYR A 13 -11.73 19.91 -23.59
CA TYR A 13 -12.08 19.29 -22.31
C TYR A 13 -12.05 17.75 -22.41
N LYS A 14 -12.65 17.19 -23.47
CA LYS A 14 -12.67 15.73 -23.73
C LYS A 14 -11.27 15.19 -24.03
N LYS A 15 -10.41 15.96 -24.68
CA LYS A 15 -9.00 15.63 -24.90
C LYS A 15 -8.23 15.63 -23.58
N SER A 16 -8.44 16.62 -22.71
CA SER A 16 -7.83 16.69 -21.38
C SER A 16 -8.26 15.53 -20.47
N ILE A 17 -9.54 15.16 -20.49
CA ILE A 17 -10.05 13.99 -19.76
C ILE A 17 -9.45 12.68 -20.27
N ASN A 18 -9.38 12.49 -21.60
CA ASN A 18 -8.78 11.29 -22.18
C ASN A 18 -7.29 11.15 -21.82
N ILE A 19 -6.56 12.25 -21.74
CA ILE A 19 -5.16 12.28 -21.32
C ILE A 19 -5.04 11.88 -19.84
N VAL A 20 -5.84 12.47 -18.95
CA VAL A 20 -5.85 12.14 -17.51
C VAL A 20 -6.24 10.68 -17.26
N ASN A 21 -7.25 10.16 -17.98
CA ASN A 21 -7.65 8.77 -17.88
C ASN A 21 -6.56 7.80 -18.38
N HIS A 22 -5.78 8.20 -19.39
CA HIS A 22 -4.66 7.39 -19.88
C HIS A 22 -3.53 7.29 -18.84
N TYR A 23 -3.14 8.41 -18.20
CA TYR A 23 -2.16 8.39 -17.12
C TYR A 23 -2.61 7.58 -15.91
N ASN A 24 -3.88 7.72 -15.52
CA ASN A 24 -4.45 6.94 -14.43
C ASN A 24 -4.44 5.44 -14.76
N ALA A 25 -4.85 5.04 -15.97
CA ALA A 25 -4.79 3.65 -16.42
C ALA A 25 -3.36 3.08 -16.41
N LEU A 26 -2.37 3.85 -16.85
CA LEU A 26 -0.96 3.47 -16.81
C LEU A 26 -0.46 3.26 -15.37
N ILE A 27 -0.83 4.15 -14.44
CA ILE A 27 -0.47 4.02 -13.01
C ILE A 27 -1.02 2.71 -12.43
N TYR A 28 -2.26 2.32 -12.74
CA TYR A 28 -2.83 1.06 -12.22
C TYR A 28 -2.23 -0.19 -12.86
N ALA A 29 -1.88 -0.12 -14.15
CA ALA A 29 -1.14 -1.19 -14.80
C ALA A 29 0.20 -1.42 -14.11
N ILE A 30 0.94 -0.34 -13.82
CA ILE A 30 2.22 -0.41 -13.09
C ILE A 30 2.03 -1.02 -11.70
N ILE A 31 1.02 -0.61 -10.93
CA ILE A 31 0.72 -1.18 -9.59
C ILE A 31 0.45 -2.70 -9.68
N SER A 32 -0.29 -3.13 -10.71
CA SER A 32 -0.61 -4.55 -10.91
C SER A 32 0.62 -5.38 -11.28
N ILE A 33 1.53 -4.83 -12.08
CA ILE A 33 2.82 -5.46 -12.43
C ILE A 33 3.69 -5.61 -11.18
N LEU A 34 3.85 -4.53 -10.40
CA LEU A 34 4.65 -4.53 -9.18
C LEU A 34 4.14 -5.55 -8.15
N GLY A 35 2.82 -5.68 -8.00
CA GLY A 35 2.23 -6.68 -7.11
C GLY A 35 2.56 -8.13 -7.50
N VAL A 36 2.56 -8.43 -8.81
CA VAL A 36 2.91 -9.77 -9.31
C VAL A 36 4.41 -10.05 -9.15
N LEU A 37 5.27 -9.07 -9.45
CA LEU A 37 6.72 -9.20 -9.26
C LEU A 37 7.07 -9.45 -7.79
N PHE A 38 6.48 -8.68 -6.88
CA PHE A 38 6.66 -8.87 -5.43
C PHE A 38 6.21 -10.26 -4.98
N SER A 39 5.06 -10.74 -5.47
CA SER A 39 4.56 -12.08 -5.13
C SER A 39 5.52 -13.19 -5.58
N ILE A 40 6.18 -13.03 -6.72
CA ILE A 40 7.12 -14.04 -7.25
C ILE A 40 8.41 -14.05 -6.46
N GLU A 41 8.94 -12.85 -6.14
CA GLU A 41 10.16 -12.68 -5.35
C GLU A 41 10.04 -13.32 -3.96
N VAL A 42 8.89 -13.19 -3.29
CA VAL A 42 8.69 -13.70 -1.94
C VAL A 42 8.38 -15.20 -1.89
N THR A 43 7.72 -15.77 -2.92
CA THR A 43 7.16 -17.13 -2.84
C THR A 43 7.92 -18.20 -3.63
N SER A 44 8.70 -17.85 -4.65
CA SER A 44 9.26 -18.84 -5.55
C SER A 44 10.72 -18.56 -5.93
N VAL A 45 11.57 -19.59 -5.80
CA VAL A 45 12.96 -19.56 -6.30
C VAL A 45 13.03 -19.85 -7.80
N TYR A 46 12.12 -20.69 -8.30
CA TYR A 46 11.98 -21.00 -9.73
C TYR A 46 10.54 -20.82 -10.15
N PHE A 47 10.31 -19.97 -11.14
CA PHE A 47 8.96 -19.65 -11.61
C PHE A 47 8.83 -19.80 -13.12
N ALA A 48 7.85 -20.57 -13.55
CA ALA A 48 7.57 -20.73 -14.98
C ALA A 48 6.88 -19.48 -15.53
N VAL A 49 7.40 -18.94 -16.63
CA VAL A 49 6.85 -17.74 -17.31
C VAL A 49 5.37 -17.90 -17.67
N ARG A 50 4.88 -19.12 -17.88
CA ARG A 50 3.45 -19.38 -18.13
C ARG A 50 2.55 -19.07 -16.93
N ASN A 51 3.04 -19.29 -15.71
CA ASN A 51 2.30 -18.90 -14.50
C ASN A 51 2.33 -17.38 -14.28
N TYR A 52 3.37 -16.69 -14.77
CA TYR A 52 3.47 -15.23 -14.73
C TYR A 52 2.31 -14.58 -15.48
N TRP A 53 2.05 -15.03 -16.71
CA TRP A 53 0.98 -14.49 -17.53
C TRP A 53 -0.41 -14.66 -16.90
N ARG A 54 -0.66 -15.82 -16.26
CA ARG A 54 -1.92 -16.09 -15.55
C ARG A 54 -2.08 -15.18 -14.32
N GLY A 55 -1.01 -14.97 -13.57
CA GLY A 55 -1.01 -14.06 -12.41
C GLY A 55 -1.20 -12.59 -12.81
N PHE A 56 -0.55 -12.17 -13.90
CA PHE A 56 -0.67 -10.82 -14.44
C PHE A 56 -2.10 -10.50 -14.87
N PHE A 57 -2.74 -11.41 -15.61
CA PHE A 57 -4.14 -11.24 -16.02
C PHE A 57 -5.07 -11.13 -14.81
N ALA A 58 -4.91 -12.00 -13.81
CA ALA A 58 -5.72 -11.98 -12.60
C ALA A 58 -5.56 -10.67 -11.80
N ALA A 59 -4.33 -10.15 -11.67
CA ALA A 59 -4.06 -8.89 -10.99
C ALA A 59 -4.73 -7.69 -11.70
N CYS A 60 -4.63 -7.62 -13.02
CA CYS A 60 -5.28 -6.58 -13.82
C CYS A 60 -6.82 -6.63 -13.71
N CYS A 61 -7.41 -7.83 -13.77
CA CYS A 61 -8.86 -7.99 -13.57
C CYS A 61 -9.28 -7.56 -12.16
N GLY A 62 -8.52 -7.91 -11.12
CA GLY A 62 -8.79 -7.49 -9.74
C GLY A 62 -8.72 -5.97 -9.56
N ALA A 63 -7.68 -5.34 -10.09
CA ALA A 63 -7.53 -3.87 -10.06
C ALA A 63 -8.67 -3.16 -10.81
N MET A 64 -9.12 -3.73 -11.94
CA MET A 64 -10.25 -3.21 -12.72
C MET A 64 -11.57 -3.30 -11.93
N VAL A 65 -11.84 -4.46 -11.32
CA VAL A 65 -13.07 -4.66 -10.52
C VAL A 65 -13.09 -3.73 -9.30
N TRP A 66 -11.97 -3.58 -8.59
CA TRP A 66 -11.87 -2.65 -7.46
C TRP A 66 -12.17 -1.20 -7.86
N ARG A 67 -11.74 -0.78 -9.04
CA ARG A 67 -12.04 0.56 -9.57
C ARG A 67 -13.48 0.71 -10.01
N LEU A 68 -14.05 -0.29 -10.66
CA LEU A 68 -15.47 -0.29 -11.02
C LEU A 68 -16.36 -0.19 -9.78
N LEU A 69 -15.99 -0.90 -8.70
CA LEU A 69 -16.64 -0.81 -7.39
C LEU A 69 -16.55 0.60 -6.80
N GLY A 70 -15.39 1.26 -6.90
CA GLY A 70 -15.23 2.66 -6.45
C GLY A 70 -16.15 3.64 -7.18
N VAL A 71 -16.28 3.50 -8.51
CA VAL A 71 -17.19 4.34 -9.31
C VAL A 71 -18.66 4.08 -8.94
N TRP A 72 -19.04 2.82 -8.74
CA TRP A 72 -20.42 2.44 -8.40
C TRP A 72 -20.86 2.85 -7.00
N PHE A 73 -19.99 2.73 -5.99
CA PHE A 73 -20.35 2.97 -4.59
C PHE A 73 -19.98 4.36 -4.07
N LYS A 74 -19.00 5.06 -4.66
CA LYS A 74 -18.50 6.36 -4.15
C LYS A 74 -18.78 7.58 -5.04
N ASN A 75 -19.44 7.43 -6.20
CA ASN A 75 -19.71 8.54 -7.14
C ASN A 75 -18.46 9.40 -7.45
N GLU A 76 -17.26 8.80 -7.52
CA GLU A 76 -16.06 9.52 -7.97
C GLU A 76 -16.11 9.71 -9.50
N GLU A 77 -16.01 10.95 -9.97
CA GLU A 77 -16.17 11.29 -11.40
C GLU A 77 -15.00 10.81 -12.29
N THR A 78 -13.84 10.46 -11.72
CA THR A 78 -12.68 9.98 -12.50
C THR A 78 -11.83 8.96 -11.74
N LEU A 79 -11.05 8.17 -12.49
CA LEU A 79 -10.17 7.09 -12.02
C LEU A 79 -8.93 7.61 -11.26
N THR A 80 -9.08 8.40 -10.21
CA THR A 80 -7.92 9.03 -9.53
C THR A 80 -7.24 8.13 -8.50
N ALA A 81 -5.91 8.26 -8.40
CA ALA A 81 -5.12 7.59 -7.37
C ALA A 81 -5.62 8.03 -5.98
N ILE A 82 -5.66 7.10 -5.03
CA ILE A 82 -6.20 7.35 -3.67
C ILE A 82 -5.38 8.43 -2.94
N PHE A 83 -4.09 8.53 -3.26
CA PHE A 83 -3.20 9.58 -2.78
C PHE A 83 -2.63 10.34 -3.97
N ARG A 84 -3.09 11.58 -4.18
CA ARG A 84 -2.54 12.50 -5.19
C ARG A 84 -1.46 13.38 -4.55
N THR A 85 -0.22 13.22 -4.98
CA THR A 85 0.89 14.12 -4.61
C THR A 85 1.35 14.91 -5.84
N ASN A 86 1.48 16.24 -5.70
CA ASN A 86 2.01 17.11 -6.75
C ASN A 86 3.51 17.28 -6.53
N PHE A 87 4.32 16.64 -7.37
CA PHE A 87 5.77 16.83 -7.38
C PHE A 87 6.16 17.86 -8.45
N HIS A 88 7.16 18.68 -8.16
CA HIS A 88 7.70 19.67 -9.10
C HIS A 88 8.65 18.96 -10.08
N ILE A 89 8.49 19.16 -11.39
CA ILE A 89 9.12 18.32 -12.44
C ILE A 89 10.40 18.97 -12.99
N ASP A 90 10.63 20.26 -12.71
CA ASP A 90 11.65 21.04 -13.40
C ASP A 90 13.10 20.71 -12.99
N PHE A 91 13.31 20.07 -11.83
CA PHE A 91 14.58 19.50 -11.42
C PHE A 91 14.36 18.38 -10.39
N PRO A 92 14.24 17.10 -10.80
CA PRO A 92 13.68 16.05 -9.94
C PRO A 92 14.62 15.58 -8.83
N PHE A 93 15.93 15.53 -9.06
CA PHE A 93 16.91 15.09 -8.05
C PHE A 93 18.31 15.65 -8.33
N ASP A 94 18.94 16.25 -7.32
CA ASP A 94 20.37 16.56 -7.37
C ASP A 94 21.22 15.32 -7.02
N PRO A 95 22.44 15.19 -7.58
CA PRO A 95 23.35 14.08 -7.24
C PRO A 95 23.63 13.91 -5.74
N GLN A 96 23.57 15.02 -4.98
CA GLN A 96 23.75 15.02 -3.52
C GLN A 96 22.58 14.37 -2.77
N GLU A 97 21.34 14.49 -3.28
CA GLU A 97 20.15 13.91 -2.66
C GLU A 97 20.13 12.37 -2.77
N LEU A 98 20.76 11.82 -3.82
CA LEU A 98 20.90 10.38 -4.00
C LEU A 98 21.69 9.73 -2.85
N ILE A 99 22.70 10.43 -2.31
CA ILE A 99 23.48 9.95 -1.17
C ILE A 99 22.61 9.90 0.10
N VAL A 100 21.73 10.89 0.29
CA VAL A 100 20.79 10.92 1.41
C VAL A 100 19.78 9.76 1.29
N PHE A 101 19.27 9.47 0.09
CA PHE A 101 18.38 8.32 -0.12
C PHE A 101 19.07 6.97 0.14
N ALA A 102 20.34 6.83 -0.26
CA ALA A 102 21.12 5.65 0.08
C ALA A 102 21.29 5.49 1.61
N GLY A 103 21.54 6.60 2.31
CA GLY A 103 21.62 6.63 3.78
C GLY A 103 20.31 6.21 4.46
N ILE A 104 19.17 6.77 4.01
CA ILE A 104 17.84 6.39 4.52
C ILE A 104 17.56 4.92 4.24
N GLY A 105 17.91 4.41 3.05
CA GLY A 105 17.80 3.01 2.70
C GLY A 105 18.58 2.08 3.63
N ALA A 106 19.82 2.46 3.97
CA ALA A 106 20.65 1.71 4.91
C ALA A 106 20.06 1.68 6.33
N VAL A 107 19.58 2.82 6.83
CA VAL A 107 18.93 2.91 8.15
C VAL A 107 17.65 2.08 8.18
N CYS A 108 16.83 2.15 7.13
CA CYS A 108 15.60 1.36 7.00
C CYS A 108 15.90 -0.15 6.96
N GLY A 109 16.95 -0.56 6.24
CA GLY A 109 17.39 -1.96 6.19
C GLY A 109 17.84 -2.49 7.56
N LEU A 110 18.62 -1.69 8.31
CA LEU A 110 19.03 -2.05 9.68
C LEU A 110 17.84 -2.12 10.64
N ALA A 111 16.93 -1.16 10.58
CA ALA A 111 15.70 -1.17 11.37
C ALA A 111 14.83 -2.40 11.03
N GLY A 112 14.73 -2.78 9.75
CA GLY A 112 14.04 -3.98 9.31
C GLY A 112 14.67 -5.27 9.86
N ALA A 113 16.01 -5.38 9.82
CA ALA A 113 16.71 -6.52 10.39
C ALA A 113 16.52 -6.63 11.92
N PHE A 114 16.57 -5.49 12.61
CA PHE A 114 16.28 -5.41 14.05
C PHE A 114 14.84 -5.84 14.36
N PHE A 115 13.86 -5.40 13.57
CA PHE A 115 12.46 -5.78 13.72
C PHE A 115 12.25 -7.30 13.56
N VAL A 116 12.84 -7.91 12.52
CA VAL A 116 12.73 -9.36 12.28
C VAL A 116 13.36 -10.15 13.42
N TRP A 117 14.52 -9.70 13.93
CA TRP A 117 15.16 -10.32 15.10
C TRP A 117 14.30 -10.21 16.36
N PHE A 118 13.76 -9.01 16.64
CA PHE A 118 12.91 -8.77 17.80
C PHE A 118 11.63 -9.61 17.76
N HIS A 119 10.96 -9.66 16.61
CA HIS A 119 9.80 -10.52 16.40
C HIS A 119 10.12 -11.99 16.65
N ARG A 120 11.29 -12.47 16.18
CA ARG A 120 11.75 -13.85 16.44
C ARG A 120 11.97 -14.11 17.94
N GLN A 121 12.51 -13.16 18.68
CA GLN A 121 12.68 -13.28 20.15
C GLN A 121 11.34 -13.39 20.87
N ILE A 122 10.34 -12.58 20.49
CA ILE A 122 8.98 -12.64 21.07
C ILE A 122 8.36 -14.02 20.86
N VAL A 123 8.43 -14.56 19.63
CA VAL A 123 7.88 -15.88 19.32
C VAL A 123 8.58 -16.97 20.14
N HIS A 124 9.90 -16.90 20.28
CA HIS A 124 10.67 -17.85 21.10
C HIS A 124 10.30 -17.75 22.59
N PHE A 125 10.12 -16.54 23.11
CA PHE A 125 9.67 -16.31 24.49
C PHE A 125 8.28 -16.94 24.74
N ASN A 126 7.34 -16.74 23.82
CA ASN A 126 5.99 -17.32 23.90
C ASN A 126 6.01 -18.86 23.86
N ARG A 127 6.92 -19.45 23.08
CA ARG A 127 7.08 -20.93 23.01
C ARG A 127 7.76 -21.53 24.25
N LYS A 128 8.57 -20.77 25.00
CA LYS A 128 9.21 -21.24 26.24
C LYS A 128 8.21 -21.33 27.42
N HIS A 129 7.31 -20.37 27.56
CA HIS A 129 6.34 -20.34 28.67
C HIS A 129 5.05 -21.13 28.37
N LYS A 130 5.16 -22.46 28.29
CA LYS A 130 4.05 -23.34 27.88
C LYS A 130 2.83 -23.33 28.82
N ARG A 131 3.01 -23.16 30.14
CA ARG A 131 1.88 -23.12 31.10
C ARG A 131 0.97 -21.91 30.88
N MET A 132 1.57 -20.73 30.74
CA MET A 132 0.83 -19.48 30.52
C MET A 132 0.21 -19.45 29.13
N ASN A 133 0.93 -19.92 28.12
CA ASN A 133 0.41 -20.01 26.75
C ASN A 133 -0.71 -21.05 26.64
N ALA A 134 -0.61 -22.21 27.28
CA ALA A 134 -1.69 -23.20 27.30
C ALA A 134 -2.98 -22.66 27.96
N PHE A 135 -2.86 -21.91 29.05
CA PHE A 135 -3.99 -21.26 29.69
C PHE A 135 -4.65 -20.21 28.78
N LEU A 136 -3.85 -19.39 28.08
CA LEU A 136 -4.36 -18.39 27.13
C LEU A 136 -4.91 -19.02 25.84
N GLN A 137 -4.41 -20.19 25.42
CA GLN A 137 -4.91 -20.92 24.23
C GLN A 137 -6.14 -21.78 24.50
N GLN A 138 -6.42 -22.16 25.75
CA GLN A 138 -7.60 -22.95 26.12
C GLN A 138 -8.91 -22.24 25.73
N ASN A 139 -8.91 -20.90 25.74
CA ASN A 139 -9.96 -20.07 25.17
C ASN A 139 -9.38 -19.20 24.04
N ARG A 140 -9.60 -19.61 22.79
CA ARG A 140 -9.06 -18.95 21.57
C ARG A 140 -9.27 -17.43 21.53
N PHE A 141 -10.31 -16.90 22.16
CA PHE A 141 -10.65 -15.48 22.18
C PHE A 141 -9.97 -14.65 23.27
N ILE A 142 -9.43 -15.26 24.34
CA ILE A 142 -8.83 -14.50 25.45
C ILE A 142 -7.52 -13.84 25.02
N TYR A 143 -6.67 -14.57 24.30
CA TYR A 143 -5.39 -14.05 23.81
C TYR A 143 -5.54 -12.77 22.96
N PRO A 144 -6.36 -12.73 21.88
CA PRO A 144 -6.56 -11.50 21.12
C PRO A 144 -7.25 -10.42 21.94
N ALA A 145 -8.24 -10.74 22.79
CA ALA A 145 -8.94 -9.74 23.60
C ALA A 145 -8.01 -8.98 24.56
N VAL A 146 -7.09 -9.70 25.22
CA VAL A 146 -6.08 -9.09 26.11
C VAL A 146 -5.13 -8.21 25.31
N ILE A 147 -4.65 -8.66 24.15
CA ILE A 147 -3.76 -7.87 23.29
C ILE A 147 -4.46 -6.61 22.79
N THR A 148 -5.70 -6.72 22.32
CA THR A 148 -6.48 -5.56 21.87
C THR A 148 -6.75 -4.58 23.00
N LEU A 149 -6.98 -5.05 24.23
CA LEU A 149 -7.19 -4.20 25.39
C LEU A 149 -5.90 -3.44 25.75
N ILE A 150 -4.75 -4.12 25.71
CA ILE A 150 -3.45 -3.47 25.95
C ILE A 150 -3.19 -2.41 24.88
N ILE A 151 -3.39 -2.74 23.60
CA ILE A 151 -3.18 -1.80 22.49
C ILE A 151 -4.16 -0.62 22.59
N SER A 152 -5.44 -0.86 22.85
CA SER A 152 -6.43 0.22 22.97
C SER A 152 -6.15 1.14 24.17
N THR A 153 -5.61 0.60 25.26
CA THR A 153 -5.21 1.39 26.44
C THR A 153 -4.03 2.29 26.12
N VAL A 154 -3.03 1.79 25.38
CA VAL A 154 -1.85 2.58 24.97
C VAL A 154 -2.23 3.62 23.93
N THR A 155 -3.07 3.27 22.95
CA THR A 155 -3.49 4.16 21.85
C THR A 155 -4.60 5.14 22.27
N PHE A 156 -5.01 5.16 23.54
CA PHE A 156 -6.08 6.04 23.99
C PHE A 156 -5.68 7.52 23.79
N PRO A 157 -6.46 8.32 23.02
CA PRO A 157 -6.05 9.64 22.55
C PRO A 157 -5.83 10.64 23.68
N LEU A 158 -6.64 10.56 24.74
CA LEU A 158 -6.51 11.40 25.94
C LEU A 158 -5.35 10.97 26.87
N GLY A 159 -4.77 9.79 26.66
CA GLY A 159 -3.70 9.22 27.47
C GLY A 159 -2.34 9.37 26.80
N LEU A 160 -1.73 8.23 26.43
CA LEU A 160 -0.45 8.20 25.71
C LEU A 160 -0.58 8.51 24.21
N GLY A 161 -1.79 8.43 23.66
CA GLY A 161 -2.08 8.69 22.24
C GLY A 161 -1.74 10.11 21.78
N GLN A 162 -1.78 11.09 22.68
CA GLN A 162 -1.39 12.48 22.38
C GLN A 162 0.05 12.63 21.89
N PHE A 163 0.97 11.74 22.32
CA PHE A 163 2.37 11.75 21.90
C PHE A 163 2.65 10.86 20.68
N MET A 164 1.67 10.03 20.30
CA MET A 164 1.79 9.06 19.20
C MET A 164 1.06 9.51 17.93
N ALA A 165 0.47 10.71 17.91
CA ALA A 165 -0.43 11.20 16.85
C ALA A 165 -1.56 10.19 16.55
N ALA A 166 -2.14 9.61 17.60
CA ALA A 166 -3.27 8.70 17.49
C ALA A 166 -4.58 9.52 17.44
N GLU A 167 -4.97 9.95 16.24
CA GLU A 167 -6.29 10.52 15.91
C GLU A 167 -6.99 9.71 14.81
#